data_AF-A0A6B9T661-F1
#
_entry.id   AF-A0A6B9T661-F1
#
_cell.length_a   1.000
_cell.length_b   1.000
_cell.length_c   1.000
_cell.angle_alpha   90.00
_cell.angle_beta   90.00
_cell.angle_gamma   90.00
#
_symmetry.space_group_name_H-M   'P 1'
#
loop_
_entity.id
_entity.type
_entity.pdbx_description
1 polymer ?
#
loop_
_entity_poly.entity_id
_entity_poly.type
_entity_poly.pdbx_seq_one_letter_code
_entity_poly.pdbx_strand_id
1 'polypeptide(L)'
;DLGAFARISRGARANADRLLFGVVRDDGSVSSEEGVNVVRQAEAGLKWRRDGLSLFATAFSARTQEQNFEITSQRFFNRSYEAHGVELEASYRYQGFTLNGGLTWTDAEISR
;
A
#
# COMPACT_ATOMS: atom_id res chain seq x y z
N ASP A 1 -17.66 21.35 9.13
CA ASP A 1 -18.05 20.00 8.70
C ASP A 1 -17.08 18.95 9.21
N LEU A 2 -17.61 17.87 9.80
CA LEU A 2 -16.84 16.69 10.20
C LEU A 2 -17.37 15.50 9.40
N GLY A 3 -16.46 14.72 8.82
CA GLY A 3 -16.75 13.47 8.13
C GLY A 3 -15.82 12.35 8.60
N ALA A 4 -16.28 11.13 8.46
CA ALA A 4 -15.52 9.92 8.78
C ALA A 4 -15.60 8.93 7.62
N PHE A 5 -14.59 8.08 7.48
CA PHE A 5 -14.59 6.98 6.51
C PHE A 5 -13.88 5.75 7.07
N ALA A 6 -14.21 4.61 6.51
CA ALA A 6 -13.47 3.37 6.68
C ALA A 6 -13.48 2.59 5.36
N ARG A 7 -12.42 1.81 5.12
CA ARG A 7 -12.22 1.03 3.90
C ARG A 7 -11.52 -0.27 4.26
N ILE A 8 -12.04 -1.38 3.74
CA ILE A 8 -11.34 -2.67 3.72
C ILE A 8 -11.32 -3.12 2.27
N SER A 9 -10.15 -3.56 1.79
CA SER A 9 -9.99 -3.94 0.40
C SER A 9 -8.99 -5.07 0.20
N ARG A 10 -9.16 -5.78 -0.91
CA ARG A 10 -8.23 -6.80 -1.39
C ARG A 10 -7.94 -6.53 -2.86
N GLY A 11 -6.69 -6.17 -3.16
CA GLY A 11 -6.18 -6.03 -4.52
C GLY A 11 -5.33 -7.23 -4.91
N ALA A 12 -5.17 -7.45 -6.21
CA ALA A 12 -4.28 -8.48 -6.74
C ALA A 12 -3.62 -8.00 -8.03
N ARG A 13 -2.38 -8.44 -8.25
CA ARG A 13 -1.60 -8.20 -9.46
C ARG A 13 -1.05 -9.52 -9.98
N ALA A 14 -1.31 -9.82 -11.25
CA ALA A 14 -0.66 -10.94 -11.93
C ALA A 14 0.84 -10.62 -12.07
N ASN A 15 1.68 -11.60 -11.73
CA ASN A 15 3.13 -11.50 -11.87
C ASN A 15 3.53 -11.70 -13.34
N ALA A 16 4.58 -11.00 -13.75
CA ALA A 16 4.93 -10.84 -15.17
C ALA A 16 6.13 -11.72 -15.57
N ASP A 17 6.81 -11.32 -16.64
CA ASP A 17 7.95 -11.94 -17.33
C ASP A 17 8.94 -12.68 -16.42
N ARG A 18 9.19 -12.19 -15.21
CA ARG A 18 10.13 -12.80 -14.26
C ARG A 18 9.80 -14.23 -13.84
N LEU A 19 8.53 -14.66 -13.93
CA LEU A 19 8.15 -16.04 -13.64
C LEU A 19 8.76 -17.05 -14.63
N LEU A 20 9.01 -16.61 -15.87
CA LEU A 20 9.49 -17.45 -16.96
C LEU A 20 10.93 -17.97 -16.74
N PHE A 21 11.66 -17.40 -15.78
CA PHE A 21 13.06 -17.73 -15.53
C PHE A 21 13.27 -18.79 -14.45
N GLY A 22 12.22 -19.49 -13.99
CA GLY A 22 12.43 -20.64 -13.09
C GLY A 22 11.24 -21.17 -12.27
N VAL A 23 10.04 -20.58 -12.37
CA VAL A 23 8.86 -21.08 -11.62
C VAL A 23 7.72 -21.58 -12.52
N VAL A 24 7.84 -21.41 -13.84
CA VAL A 24 6.95 -22.04 -14.82
C VAL A 24 7.42 -23.47 -15.06
N ARG A 25 6.49 -24.44 -14.97
CA ARG A 25 6.75 -25.87 -15.16
C ARG A 25 6.81 -26.23 -16.65
N ASP A 26 7.33 -27.41 -16.97
CA ASP A 26 7.45 -27.92 -18.35
C ASP A 26 6.10 -28.03 -19.08
N ASP A 27 5.00 -28.19 -18.33
CA ASP A 27 3.63 -28.21 -18.85
C ASP A 27 3.01 -26.80 -19.04
N GLY A 28 3.79 -25.74 -18.77
CA GLY A 28 3.37 -24.34 -18.86
C GLY A 28 2.58 -23.84 -17.64
N SER A 29 2.38 -24.66 -16.61
CA SER A 29 1.66 -24.26 -15.41
C SER A 29 2.53 -23.45 -14.43
N VAL A 30 1.88 -22.59 -13.65
CA VAL A 30 2.48 -21.85 -12.52
C VAL A 30 1.49 -21.89 -11.35
N SER A 31 1.97 -21.95 -10.09
CA SER A 31 1.04 -21.92 -8.96
C SER A 31 0.41 -20.53 -8.82
N SER A 32 -0.75 -20.44 -8.16
CA SER A 32 -1.39 -19.15 -7.88
C SER A 32 -0.55 -18.25 -6.96
N GLU A 33 0.22 -18.85 -6.04
CA GLU A 33 1.09 -18.11 -5.12
C GLU A 33 2.29 -17.49 -5.85
N GLU A 34 2.80 -18.17 -6.89
CA GLU A 34 3.85 -17.63 -7.75
C GLU A 34 3.26 -16.64 -8.77
N GLY A 35 2.06 -16.92 -9.29
CA GLY A 35 1.44 -16.17 -10.37
C GLY A 35 0.74 -14.87 -9.97
N VAL A 36 0.37 -14.69 -8.70
CA VAL A 36 -0.45 -13.55 -8.25
C VAL A 36 0.03 -12.99 -6.92
N ASN A 37 0.41 -11.72 -6.92
CA ASN A 37 0.70 -10.94 -5.71
C ASN A 37 -0.59 -10.32 -5.18
N VAL A 38 -0.88 -10.50 -3.90
CA VAL A 38 -2.09 -9.99 -3.23
C VAL A 38 -1.74 -8.88 -2.27
N VAL A 39 -2.55 -7.82 -2.25
CA VAL A 39 -2.52 -6.78 -1.22
C VAL A 39 -3.84 -6.77 -0.47
N ARG A 40 -3.78 -6.68 0.86
CA ARG A 40 -4.95 -6.49 1.74
C ARG A 40 -4.73 -5.22 2.52
N GLN A 41 -5.73 -4.34 2.55
CA GLN A 41 -5.62 -3.05 3.23
C GLN A 41 -6.87 -2.79 4.06
N ALA A 42 -6.67 -2.20 5.23
CA ALA A 42 -7.70 -1.61 6.06
C ALA A 42 -7.28 -0.17 6.38
N GLU A 43 -8.20 0.77 6.20
CA GLU A 43 -8.01 2.19 6.48
C GLU A 43 -9.24 2.74 7.19
N ALA A 44 -9.00 3.68 8.09
CA ALA A 44 -10.06 4.48 8.70
C ALA A 44 -9.55 5.89 8.94
N GLY A 45 -10.43 6.88 8.82
CA GLY A 45 -10.00 8.24 8.97
C GLY A 45 -11.11 9.23 9.21
N LEU A 46 -10.68 10.41 9.63
CA LEU A 46 -11.51 11.56 9.93
C LEU A 46 -11.09 12.73 9.06
N LYS A 47 -12.07 13.55 8.74
CA LYS A 47 -11.92 14.75 7.93
C LYS A 47 -12.67 15.87 8.58
N TRP A 48 -11.99 16.94 8.90
CA TRP A 48 -12.60 18.13 9.47
C TRP A 48 -12.29 19.36 8.62
N ARG A 49 -13.31 20.20 8.41
CA ARG A 49 -13.19 21.43 7.63
C ARG A 49 -13.94 22.57 8.28
N ARG A 50 -13.30 23.73 8.38
CA ARG A 50 -13.90 24.96 8.90
C ARG A 50 -13.10 26.18 8.47
N ASP A 51 -13.78 27.24 8.03
CA ASP A 51 -13.21 28.58 7.85
C ASP A 51 -11.87 28.63 7.09
N GLY A 52 -11.78 27.88 5.98
CA GLY A 52 -10.58 27.80 5.14
C GLY A 52 -9.52 26.79 5.58
N LEU A 53 -9.67 26.15 6.75
CA LEU A 53 -8.84 25.05 7.23
C LEU A 53 -9.49 23.69 6.92
N SER A 54 -8.70 22.77 6.38
CA SER A 54 -9.02 21.35 6.20
C SER A 54 -7.96 20.50 6.89
N LEU A 55 -8.39 19.55 7.71
CA LEU A 55 -7.55 18.55 8.36
C LEU A 55 -8.05 17.16 8.00
N PHE A 56 -7.14 16.25 7.72
CA PHE A 56 -7.39 14.83 7.53
C PHE A 56 -6.44 14.02 8.39
N ALA A 57 -6.97 12.95 8.97
CA ALA A 57 -6.20 11.95 9.69
C ALA A 57 -6.65 10.56 9.23
N THR A 58 -5.71 9.74 8.80
CA THR A 58 -5.96 8.38 8.29
C THR A 58 -5.04 7.42 9.01
N ALA A 59 -5.60 6.40 9.67
CA ALA A 59 -4.86 5.23 10.10
C ALA A 59 -4.96 4.15 9.02
N PHE A 60 -3.86 3.48 8.71
CA PHE A 60 -3.81 2.43 7.70
C PHE A 60 -3.08 1.19 8.22
N SER A 61 -3.46 0.04 7.69
CA SER A 61 -2.77 -1.24 7.83
C SER A 61 -2.83 -1.97 6.49
N ALA A 62 -1.70 -2.44 6.01
CA ALA A 62 -1.54 -3.09 4.73
C ALA A 62 -0.66 -4.33 4.87
N ARG A 63 -1.08 -5.41 4.22
CA ARG A 63 -0.25 -6.60 4.00
C ARG A 63 -0.12 -6.86 2.52
N THR A 64 1.12 -6.91 2.04
CA THR A 64 1.45 -7.05 0.62
C THR A 64 2.32 -8.28 0.41
N GLN A 65 1.92 -9.13 -0.53
CA GLN A 65 2.73 -10.25 -0.98
C GLN A 65 3.54 -9.82 -2.20
N GLU A 66 4.82 -10.18 -2.23
CA GLU A 66 5.71 -9.94 -3.34
C GLU A 66 6.48 -11.21 -3.71
N GLN A 67 6.13 -11.78 -4.86
CA GLN A 67 6.96 -12.72 -5.60
C GLN A 67 7.79 -11.94 -6.63
N ASN A 68 9.12 -12.07 -6.58
CA ASN A 68 10.01 -11.39 -7.52
C ASN A 68 11.31 -12.18 -7.74
N PHE A 69 12.09 -11.76 -8.75
CA PHE A 69 13.38 -12.34 -9.12
C PHE A 69 14.47 -11.27 -9.06
N GLU A 70 15.47 -11.50 -8.20
CA GLU A 70 16.63 -10.63 -8.05
C GLU A 70 17.67 -10.98 -9.11
N ILE A 71 17.96 -10.06 -10.03
CA ILE A 71 18.91 -10.32 -11.13
C ILE A 71 20.35 -10.50 -10.60
N THR A 72 20.74 -9.75 -9.58
CA THR A 72 22.11 -9.78 -9.06
C THR A 72 22.44 -11.09 -8.35
N SER A 73 21.52 -11.60 -7.53
CA SER A 73 21.70 -12.86 -6.81
C SER A 73 21.18 -14.09 -7.57
N GLN A 74 20.45 -13.87 -8.68
CA GLN A 74 19.74 -14.87 -9.47
C GLN A 74 18.80 -15.74 -8.62
N ARG A 75 18.12 -15.14 -7.64
CA ARG A 75 17.22 -15.84 -6.73
C ARG A 75 15.80 -15.34 -6.86
N PHE A 76 14.87 -16.28 -6.79
CA PHE A 76 13.47 -15.99 -6.51
C PHE A 76 13.29 -15.72 -5.02
N PHE A 77 12.49 -14.72 -4.70
CA PHE A 77 12.03 -14.48 -3.33
C PHE A 77 10.52 -14.29 -3.31
N ASN A 78 9.91 -14.91 -2.32
CA ASN A 78 8.51 -14.72 -1.96
C ASN A 78 8.52 -14.09 -0.57
N ARG A 79 8.06 -12.85 -0.48
CA ARG A 79 8.03 -12.09 0.76
C ARG A 79 6.64 -11.55 1.06
N SER A 80 6.33 -11.49 2.34
CA SER A 80 5.15 -10.79 2.84
C SER A 80 5.61 -9.56 3.62
N TYR A 81 5.16 -8.39 3.20
CA TYR A 81 5.41 -7.13 3.86
C TYR A 81 4.18 -6.72 4.65
N GLU A 82 4.37 -6.32 5.90
CA GLU A 82 3.33 -5.71 6.72
C GLU A 82 3.73 -4.26 6.99
N ALA A 83 2.79 -3.34 6.79
CA ALA A 83 2.98 -1.92 7.02
C ALA A 83 1.74 -1.33 7.67
N HIS A 84 1.94 -0.55 8.72
CA HIS A 84 0.86 0.18 9.37
C HIS A 84 1.35 1.55 9.80
N GLY A 85 0.42 2.48 9.93
CA GLY A 85 0.81 3.85 10.19
C GLY A 85 -0.35 4.81 10.27
N VAL A 86 0.01 6.08 10.39
CA VAL A 86 -0.91 7.21 10.44
C VAL A 86 -0.43 8.30 9.52
N GLU A 87 -1.36 8.86 8.76
CA GLU A 87 -1.16 10.00 7.87
C GLU A 87 -2.00 11.17 8.38
N LEU A 88 -1.37 12.34 8.47
CA LEU A 88 -2.00 13.61 8.81
C LEU A 88 -1.79 14.57 7.65
N GLU A 89 -2.86 15.19 7.16
CA GLU A 89 -2.80 16.19 6.10
C GLU A 89 -3.56 17.44 6.50
N ALA A 90 -3.00 18.60 6.16
CA ALA A 90 -3.58 19.91 6.46
C ALA A 90 -3.53 20.81 5.23
N SER A 91 -4.59 21.58 5.03
CA SER A 91 -4.66 22.64 4.03
C SER A 91 -5.32 23.87 4.65
N TYR A 92 -4.65 25.01 4.63
CA TYR A 92 -5.16 26.28 5.14
C TYR A 92 -5.17 27.33 4.03
N ARG A 93 -6.35 27.92 3.80
CA ARG A 93 -6.55 28.97 2.81
C ARG A 93 -7.01 30.24 3.50
N TYR A 94 -6.30 31.33 3.23
CA TYR A 94 -6.67 32.66 3.71
C TYR A 94 -6.44 33.68 2.60
N GLN A 95 -7.52 34.27 2.10
CA GLN A 95 -7.52 35.19 0.96
C GLN A 95 -6.77 34.61 -0.26
N GLY A 96 -5.74 35.28 -0.76
CA GLY A 96 -4.89 34.82 -1.86
C GLY A 96 -3.79 33.84 -1.46
N PHE A 97 -3.68 33.48 -0.18
CA PHE A 97 -2.63 32.59 0.33
C PHE A 97 -3.17 31.17 0.59
N THR A 98 -2.36 30.16 0.30
CA THR A 98 -2.66 28.75 0.60
C THR A 98 -1.40 28.06 1.12
N LEU A 99 -1.53 27.35 2.24
CA LEU A 99 -0.50 26.51 2.81
C LEU A 99 -1.01 25.06 2.89
N ASN A 100 -0.20 24.11 2.45
CA ASN A 100 -0.49 22.69 2.59
C ASN A 100 0.67 22.01 3.31
N GLY A 101 0.36 21.00 4.11
CA GLY A 101 1.35 20.21 4.83
C GLY A 101 0.84 18.80 5.07
N GLY A 102 1.77 17.85 5.20
CA GLY A 102 1.47 16.47 5.50
C GLY A 102 2.55 15.85 6.36
N LEU A 103 2.17 14.87 7.17
CA LEU A 103 3.06 14.05 7.98
C LEU A 103 2.58 12.61 7.91
N THR A 104 3.49 11.69 7.61
CA THR A 104 3.23 10.26 7.64
C THR A 104 4.20 9.61 8.59
N TRP A 105 3.67 8.79 9.50
CA TRP A 105 4.44 7.85 10.29
C TRP A 105 4.06 6.44 9.86
N THR A 106 5.08 5.63 9.57
CA THR A 106 4.92 4.25 9.11
C THR A 106 5.88 3.35 9.86
N ASP A 107 5.35 2.25 10.37
CA ASP A 107 6.11 1.09 10.80
C ASP A 107 5.89 -0.03 9.77
N ALA A 108 6.98 -0.60 9.25
CA ALA A 108 6.92 -1.59 8.20
C ALA A 108 8.03 -2.64 8.34
N GLU A 109 7.66 -3.90 8.14
CA GLU A 109 8.58 -5.03 8.27
C GLU A 109 8.32 -6.12 7.22
N ILE A 110 9.36 -6.95 7.00
CA ILE A 110 9.25 -8.18 6.23
C ILE A 110 8.75 -9.27 7.19
N SER A 111 7.45 -9.54 7.15
CA SER A 111 6.79 -10.54 7.99
C SER A 111 7.14 -11.99 7.63
N ARG A 112 7.53 -12.25 6.37
CA ARG A 112 7.99 -13.56 5.87
C ARG A 112 8.85 -13.39 4.64
#